data_AF-A0A7Z7BUD4-F1
#
_entry.id   AF-A0A7Z7BUD4-F1
#
_cell.length_a   1.000
_cell.length_b   1.000
_cell.length_c   1.000
_cell.angle_alpha   90.00
_cell.angle_beta   90.00
_cell.angle_gamma   90.00
#
_symmetry.space_group_name_H-M   'P 1'
#
loop_
_entity.id
_entity.type
_entity.pdbx_description
1 polymer ?
#
loop_
_entity_poly.entity_id
_entity_poly.type
_entity_poly.pdbx_seq_one_letter_code
_entity_poly.pdbx_strand_id
1 'polypeptide(L)'
;MPEWVKEWVPVLQLLLNAGALIGGAIIWKLYVDNLKAASAVKDATIQSVEKSRDHWREIAEELEKRSPEAVEKSLAERIQIRDAEITRFRADKEFDQIALRALEVKKAELERDLFRTRGFRAMLALEDGYEGDGEPSDAVESAVDETSKRVEVVYIGEVGVDSGQLMVTDPCYIDQEWKREPFSVARDQEHSVDAIFPYSYNGACNATLNGVGHGQLGYAMGHAGAGVAFRTAWGDGGYPVYAEKHDGRIVRVYVNVG
;
A
#
# COMPACT_ATOMS: atom_id res chain seq x y z
N MET A 1 39.12 -28.00 126.35
CA MET A 1 38.39 -26.93 125.63
C MET A 1 37.12 -26.64 126.41
N PRO A 2 36.86 -25.40 126.83
CA PRO A 2 35.70 -25.08 127.66
C PRO A 2 34.39 -25.33 126.88
N GLU A 3 33.37 -25.87 127.55
CA GLU A 3 32.13 -26.41 126.95
C GLU A 3 31.39 -25.40 126.05
N TRP A 4 31.48 -24.09 126.34
CA TRP A 4 30.88 -23.03 125.52
C TRP A 4 31.47 -22.92 124.11
N VAL A 5 32.71 -23.38 123.88
CA VAL A 5 33.34 -23.36 122.55
C VAL A 5 32.76 -24.46 121.66
N LYS A 6 32.34 -25.60 122.24
CA LYS A 6 31.81 -26.74 121.46
C LYS A 6 30.44 -26.44 120.84
N GLU A 7 29.61 -25.60 121.46
CA GLU A 7 28.31 -25.21 120.91
C GLU A 7 28.41 -24.22 119.75
N TRP A 8 29.43 -23.34 119.72
CA TRP A 8 29.57 -22.31 118.69
C TRP A 8 30.29 -22.79 117.42
N VAL A 9 31.15 -23.82 117.54
CA VAL A 9 31.87 -24.42 116.39
C VAL A 9 30.93 -24.82 115.23
N PRO A 10 29.81 -25.54 115.45
CA PRO A 10 28.92 -25.92 114.35
C PRO A 10 28.21 -24.71 113.70
N VAL A 11 27.85 -23.68 114.48
CA VAL A 11 27.22 -22.45 113.94
C VAL A 11 28.23 -21.67 113.07
N LEU A 12 29.47 -21.56 113.52
CA LEU A 12 30.53 -20.88 112.79
C LEU A 12 30.89 -21.63 111.50
N GLN A 13 30.93 -22.96 111.55
CA GLN A 13 31.16 -23.81 110.38
C GLN A 13 30.01 -23.73 109.36
N LEU A 14 28.76 -23.63 109.82
CA LEU A 14 27.59 -23.39 108.96
C LEU A 14 27.70 -22.03 108.26
N LEU A 15 28.07 -20.96 108.99
CA LEU A 15 28.25 -19.62 108.43
C LEU A 15 29.39 -19.57 107.42
N LEU A 16 30.50 -20.27 107.67
CA LEU A 16 31.63 -20.39 106.75
C LEU A 16 31.23 -21.12 105.46
N ASN A 17 30.49 -22.23 105.58
CA ASN A 17 29.98 -22.96 104.44
C ASN A 17 28.94 -22.16 103.65
N ALA A 18 28.05 -21.43 104.34
CA ALA A 18 27.08 -20.53 103.70
C ALA A 18 27.79 -19.36 102.98
N GLY A 19 28.80 -18.76 103.60
CA GLY A 19 29.63 -17.72 102.98
C GLY A 19 30.39 -18.23 101.76
N ALA A 20 30.92 -19.45 101.81
CA ALA A 20 31.58 -20.10 100.68
C ALA A 20 30.60 -20.36 99.52
N LEU A 21 29.37 -20.80 99.80
CA LEU A 21 28.32 -20.98 98.79
C LEU A 21 27.89 -19.65 98.15
N ILE A 22 27.73 -18.59 98.95
CA ILE A 22 27.39 -17.25 98.45
C ILE A 22 28.53 -16.68 97.59
N GLY A 23 29.78 -16.83 98.04
CA GLY A 23 30.96 -16.44 97.28
C GLY A 23 31.06 -17.20 95.95
N GLY A 24 30.83 -18.51 95.97
CA GLY A 24 30.77 -19.34 94.77
C GLY A 24 29.67 -18.91 93.80
N ALA A 25 28.48 -18.54 94.31
CA ALA A 25 27.38 -18.05 93.49
C ALA A 25 27.68 -16.70 92.82
N ILE A 26 28.39 -15.79 93.51
CA ILE A 26 28.81 -14.50 92.95
C ILE A 26 29.84 -14.71 91.83
N ILE A 27 30.83 -15.58 92.04
CA ILE A 27 31.85 -15.91 91.03
C ILE A 27 31.19 -16.55 89.81
N TRP A 28 30.26 -17.48 90.01
CA TRP A 28 29.48 -18.07 88.92
C TRP A 28 28.73 -17.00 88.14
N LYS A 29 28.04 -16.08 88.83
CA LYS A 29 27.29 -15.00 88.17
C LYS A 29 28.19 -14.12 87.31
N LEU A 30 29.36 -13.71 87.83
CA LEU A 30 30.35 -12.94 87.07
C LEU A 30 30.87 -13.69 85.85
N TYR A 31 31.11 -15.00 85.99
CA TYR A 31 31.52 -15.85 84.86
C TYR A 31 30.43 -15.94 83.79
N VAL A 32 29.16 -16.11 84.18
CA VAL A 32 28.02 -16.13 83.26
C VAL A 32 27.82 -14.78 82.57
N ASP A 33 27.96 -13.67 83.29
CA ASP A 33 27.83 -12.33 82.72
C ASP A 33 28.96 -12.05 81.73
N ASN A 34 30.19 -12.50 82.00
CA ASN A 34 31.31 -12.42 81.06
C ASN A 34 31.07 -13.27 79.81
N LEU A 35 30.52 -14.48 79.95
CA LEU A 35 30.14 -15.32 78.81
C LEU A 35 29.05 -14.67 77.95
N LYS A 36 28.05 -14.04 78.57
CA LYS A 36 27.00 -13.29 77.86
C LYS A 36 27.56 -12.07 77.14
N ALA A 37 28.49 -11.34 77.75
CA ALA A 37 29.17 -10.22 77.10
C ALA A 37 30.00 -10.71 75.90
N ALA A 38 30.73 -11.81 76.07
CA ALA A 38 31.52 -12.41 75.00
C ALA A 38 30.64 -12.94 73.85
N SER A 39 29.46 -13.52 74.14
CA SER A 39 28.51 -13.92 73.10
C SER A 39 27.93 -12.71 72.36
N ALA A 40 27.55 -11.65 73.08
CA ALA A 40 27.02 -10.43 72.48
C ALA A 40 28.04 -9.73 71.55
N VAL A 41 29.33 -9.73 71.92
CA VAL A 41 30.40 -9.22 71.06
C VAL A 41 30.54 -10.07 69.79
N LYS A 42 30.46 -11.40 69.91
CA LYS A 42 30.49 -12.30 68.75
C LYS A 42 29.29 -12.08 67.83
N ASP A 43 28.08 -11.91 68.38
CA ASP A 43 26.89 -11.62 67.59
C ASP A 43 27.01 -10.29 66.83
N ALA A 44 27.57 -9.25 67.48
CA ALA A 44 27.86 -7.98 66.82
C ALA A 44 28.89 -8.12 65.68
N THR A 45 29.93 -8.93 65.87
CA THR A 45 30.90 -9.20 64.79
C THR A 45 30.26 -9.99 63.64
N ILE A 46 29.43 -10.99 63.93
CA ILE A 46 28.70 -11.76 62.92
C ILE A 46 27.81 -10.83 62.11
N GLN A 47 27.04 -9.95 62.77
CA GLN A 47 26.19 -8.99 62.09
C GLN A 47 26.99 -8.02 61.19
N SER A 48 28.17 -7.58 61.63
CA SER A 48 29.03 -6.70 60.81
C SER A 48 29.58 -7.43 59.57
N VAL A 49 29.90 -8.71 59.70
CA VAL A 49 30.38 -9.55 58.62
C VAL A 49 29.25 -9.88 57.64
N GLU A 50 28.04 -10.14 58.13
CA GLU A 50 26.85 -10.35 57.30
C GLU A 50 26.52 -9.11 56.46
N LYS A 51 26.54 -7.91 57.07
CA LYS A 51 26.35 -6.65 56.33
C LYS A 51 27.42 -6.46 55.26
N SER A 52 28.67 -6.78 55.57
CA SER A 52 29.77 -6.69 54.60
C SER A 52 29.57 -7.68 53.46
N ARG A 53 29.18 -8.92 53.75
CA ARG A 53 28.87 -9.94 52.74
C ARG A 53 27.74 -9.48 51.82
N ASP A 54 26.65 -8.98 52.39
CA ASP A 54 25.48 -8.55 51.62
C ASP A 54 25.82 -7.35 50.74
N HIS A 55 26.62 -6.41 51.24
CA HIS A 55 27.16 -5.32 50.45
C HIS A 55 28.01 -5.81 49.26
N TRP A 56 28.92 -6.76 49.48
CA TRP A 56 29.70 -7.34 48.38
C TRP A 56 28.84 -8.12 47.38
N ARG A 57 27.77 -8.76 47.85
CA ARG A 57 26.80 -9.46 47.00
C ARG A 57 26.03 -8.48 46.12
N GLU A 58 25.57 -7.37 46.68
CA GLU A 58 24.89 -6.30 45.93
C GLU A 58 25.83 -5.68 44.87
N ILE A 59 27.09 -5.41 45.24
CA ILE A 59 28.10 -4.91 44.30
C ILE A 59 28.36 -5.91 43.17
N ALA A 60 28.48 -7.20 43.48
CA ALA A 60 28.66 -8.24 42.47
C ALA A 60 27.47 -8.31 41.51
N GLU A 61 26.24 -8.22 42.02
CA GLU A 61 25.02 -8.21 41.19
C GLU A 61 24.93 -6.94 40.31
N GLU A 62 25.36 -5.79 40.82
CA GLU A 62 25.42 -4.55 40.04
C GLU A 62 26.50 -4.63 38.95
N LEU A 63 27.65 -5.25 39.24
CA LEU A 63 28.71 -5.49 38.26
C LEU A 63 28.30 -6.51 37.19
N GLU A 64 27.53 -7.54 37.52
CA GLU A 64 26.94 -8.46 36.52
C GLU A 64 25.96 -7.73 35.59
N LYS A 65 25.14 -6.81 36.12
CA LYS A 65 24.25 -5.98 35.29
C LYS A 65 24.99 -4.99 34.41
N ARG A 66 26.16 -4.50 34.86
CA ARG A 66 27.06 -3.63 34.08
C ARG A 66 28.07 -4.41 33.24
N SER A 67 28.06 -5.73 33.28
CA SER A 67 28.96 -6.56 32.49
C SER A 67 28.78 -6.22 31.01
N PRO A 68 29.87 -6.03 30.25
CA PRO A 68 29.79 -5.73 28.83
C PRO A 68 28.93 -6.74 28.05
N GLU A 69 28.90 -8.00 28.50
CA GLU A 69 28.05 -9.05 27.90
C GLU A 69 26.54 -8.79 28.09
N ALA A 70 26.11 -8.28 29.25
CA ALA A 70 24.72 -7.93 29.51
C ALA A 70 24.29 -6.70 28.71
N VAL A 71 25.20 -5.72 28.56
CA VAL A 71 24.99 -4.53 27.73
C VAL A 71 24.90 -4.92 26.25
N GLU A 72 25.82 -5.75 25.76
CA GLU A 72 25.82 -6.27 24.39
C GLU A 72 24.53 -7.05 24.08
N LYS A 73 24.08 -7.91 25.01
CA LYS A 73 22.81 -8.61 24.86
C LYS A 73 21.62 -7.65 24.78
N SER A 74 21.57 -6.66 25.68
CA SER A 74 20.49 -5.66 25.67
C SER A 74 20.50 -4.78 24.40
N LEU A 75 21.70 -4.49 23.87
CA LEU A 75 21.88 -3.73 22.64
C LEU A 75 21.47 -4.56 21.42
N ALA A 76 21.86 -5.84 21.38
CA ALA A 76 21.47 -6.78 20.34
C ALA A 76 19.94 -6.98 20.30
N GLU A 77 19.29 -7.14 21.46
CA GLU A 77 17.83 -7.21 21.57
C GLU A 77 17.16 -5.92 21.04
N ARG A 78 17.70 -4.74 21.38
CA ARG A 78 17.19 -3.46 20.85
C ARG A 78 17.39 -3.33 19.34
N ILE A 79 18.55 -3.73 18.82
CA ILE A 79 18.83 -3.71 17.37
C ILE A 79 17.84 -4.64 16.66
N GLN A 80 17.63 -5.85 17.19
CA GLN A 80 16.69 -6.81 16.61
C GLN A 80 15.24 -6.28 16.58
N ILE A 81 14.79 -5.64 17.67
CA ILE A 81 13.46 -5.00 17.71
C ILE A 81 13.37 -3.89 16.66
N ARG A 82 14.41 -3.05 16.54
CA ARG A 82 14.43 -1.96 15.56
C ARG A 82 14.50 -2.46 14.11
N ASP A 83 15.24 -3.52 13.84
CA ASP A 83 15.32 -4.11 12.50
C ASP A 83 13.99 -4.77 12.09
N ALA A 84 13.32 -5.44 13.04
CA ALA A 84 11.97 -5.97 12.83
C ALA A 84 10.96 -4.85 12.53
N GLU A 85 11.04 -3.74 13.28
CA GLU A 85 10.20 -2.57 13.09
C GLU A 85 10.46 -1.88 11.72
N ILE A 86 11.73 -1.71 11.32
CA ILE A 86 12.10 -1.17 10.01
C ILE A 86 11.59 -2.07 8.88
N THR A 87 11.68 -3.38 9.04
CA THR A 87 11.22 -4.34 8.03
C THR A 87 9.71 -4.24 7.82
N ARG A 88 8.94 -4.12 8.90
CA ARG A 88 7.50 -3.87 8.83
C ARG A 88 7.19 -2.54 8.13
N PHE A 89 7.86 -1.45 8.52
CA PHE A 89 7.63 -0.16 7.88
C PHE A 89 7.98 -0.13 6.40
N ARG A 90 8.99 -0.90 5.96
CA ARG A 90 9.30 -1.07 4.54
C ARG A 90 8.17 -1.78 3.79
N ALA A 91 7.65 -2.88 4.35
CA ALA A 91 6.53 -3.61 3.75
C ALA A 91 5.26 -2.74 3.65
N ASP A 92 4.93 -2.00 4.70
CA ASP A 92 3.79 -1.07 4.71
C ASP A 92 3.97 0.02 3.64
N LYS A 93 5.18 0.58 3.50
CA LYS A 93 5.47 1.60 2.47
C LYS A 93 5.35 1.06 1.04
N GLU A 94 5.79 -0.18 0.80
CA GLU A 94 5.65 -0.82 -0.52
C GLU A 94 4.17 -1.07 -0.85
N PHE A 95 3.38 -1.51 0.13
CA PHE A 95 1.94 -1.69 -0.02
C PHE A 95 1.24 -0.36 -0.34
N ASP A 96 1.55 0.70 0.40
CA ASP A 96 0.98 2.03 0.16
C ASP A 96 1.37 2.60 -1.22
N GLN A 97 2.60 2.36 -1.68
CA GLN A 97 3.01 2.76 -3.03
C GLN A 97 2.24 2.02 -4.12
N ILE A 98 1.95 0.73 -3.92
CA ILE A 98 1.11 -0.05 -4.85
C ILE A 98 -0.32 0.48 -4.85
N ALA A 99 -0.88 0.77 -3.67
CA ALA A 99 -2.22 1.33 -3.53
C ALA A 99 -2.35 2.71 -4.22
N LEU A 100 -1.35 3.58 -4.07
CA LEU A 100 -1.31 4.88 -4.75
C LEU A 100 -1.30 4.73 -6.27
N ARG A 101 -0.44 3.86 -6.82
CA ARG A 101 -0.41 3.60 -8.27
C ARG A 101 -1.76 3.07 -8.78
N ALA A 102 -2.40 2.19 -8.02
CA ALA A 102 -3.73 1.67 -8.38
C ALA A 102 -4.80 2.78 -8.37
N LEU A 103 -4.73 3.72 -7.41
CA LEU A 103 -5.60 4.89 -7.35
C LEU A 103 -5.36 5.85 -8.52
N GLU A 104 -4.10 6.08 -8.92
CA GLU A 104 -3.75 6.90 -10.08
C GLU A 104 -4.32 6.32 -11.38
N VAL A 105 -4.23 5.01 -11.57
CA VAL A 105 -4.82 4.33 -12.74
C VAL A 105 -6.35 4.48 -12.74
N LYS A 106 -7.01 4.26 -11.61
CA LYS A 106 -8.47 4.45 -11.50
C LYS A 106 -8.89 5.89 -11.77
N LYS A 107 -8.10 6.87 -11.29
CA LYS A 107 -8.35 8.29 -11.58
C LYS A 107 -8.27 8.57 -13.08
N ALA A 108 -7.24 8.07 -13.75
CA ALA A 108 -7.08 8.24 -15.20
C ALA A 108 -8.22 7.58 -15.99
N GLU A 109 -8.71 6.42 -15.55
CA GLU A 109 -9.89 5.77 -16.13
C GLU A 109 -11.15 6.63 -15.97
N LEU A 110 -11.39 7.14 -14.75
CA LEU A 110 -12.52 8.03 -14.45
C LEU A 110 -12.47 9.31 -15.30
N GLU A 111 -11.30 9.92 -15.44
CA GLU A 111 -11.10 11.10 -16.28
C GLU A 111 -11.41 10.80 -17.75
N ARG A 112 -11.03 9.61 -18.24
CA ARG A 112 -11.37 9.16 -19.60
C ARG A 112 -12.88 8.98 -19.79
N ASP A 113 -13.57 8.46 -18.79
CA ASP A 113 -15.02 8.26 -18.86
C ASP A 113 -15.79 9.58 -18.70
N LEU A 114 -15.31 10.50 -17.86
CA LEU A 114 -15.84 11.86 -17.78
C LEU A 114 -15.64 12.59 -19.12
N PHE A 115 -14.48 12.43 -19.74
CA PHE A 115 -14.21 12.97 -21.07
C PHE A 115 -15.17 12.40 -22.13
N ARG A 116 -15.43 11.10 -22.11
CA ARG A 116 -16.42 10.45 -23.00
C ARG A 116 -17.84 10.98 -22.77
N THR A 117 -18.28 11.06 -21.52
CA THR A 117 -19.64 11.54 -21.18
C THR A 117 -19.83 13.02 -21.47
N ARG A 118 -18.79 13.85 -21.29
CA ARG A 118 -18.82 15.27 -21.66
C ARG A 118 -18.91 15.46 -23.18
N GLY A 119 -18.15 14.68 -23.96
CA GLY A 119 -18.29 14.67 -25.41
C GLY A 119 -19.67 14.22 -25.87
N PHE A 120 -20.23 13.17 -25.22
CA PHE A 120 -21.59 12.70 -25.49
C PHE A 120 -22.66 13.73 -25.12
N ARG A 121 -22.53 14.43 -23.99
CA ARG A 121 -23.47 15.50 -23.60
C ARG A 121 -23.42 16.69 -24.56
N ALA A 122 -22.24 17.07 -25.03
CA ALA A 122 -22.09 18.12 -26.03
C ALA A 122 -22.69 17.71 -27.39
N MET A 123 -22.59 16.43 -27.76
CA MET A 123 -23.24 15.86 -28.93
C MET A 123 -24.76 15.88 -28.81
N LEU A 124 -25.32 15.39 -27.70
CA LEU A 124 -26.77 15.43 -27.46
C LEU A 124 -27.31 16.88 -27.45
N ALA A 125 -26.56 17.82 -26.88
CA ALA A 125 -26.96 19.23 -26.91
C ALA A 125 -26.97 19.84 -28.33
N LEU A 126 -26.17 19.32 -29.26
CA LEU A 126 -26.21 19.70 -30.67
C LEU A 126 -27.35 18.98 -31.42
N GLU A 127 -27.67 17.74 -31.04
CA GLU A 127 -28.77 16.97 -31.61
C GLU A 127 -30.14 17.53 -31.19
N ASP A 128 -30.33 17.87 -29.92
CA ASP A 128 -31.53 18.53 -29.38
C ASP A 128 -31.69 19.98 -29.87
N GLY A 129 -30.64 20.56 -30.48
CA GLY A 129 -30.64 21.93 -31.00
C GLY A 129 -31.41 22.14 -32.31
N TYR A 130 -32.06 21.11 -32.87
CA TYR A 130 -32.82 21.19 -34.11
C TYR A 130 -34.35 21.26 -33.96
N GLU A 131 -34.88 21.26 -32.73
CA GLU A 131 -36.31 21.51 -32.48
C GLU A 131 -36.53 22.65 -31.50
N GLY A 132 -36.82 23.84 -32.04
CA GLY A 132 -37.59 24.86 -31.33
C GLY A 132 -36.85 26.18 -31.09
N ASP A 133 -37.43 27.23 -31.64
CA ASP A 133 -37.07 28.64 -31.46
C ASP A 133 -37.15 29.05 -29.98
N GLY A 134 -36.06 28.88 -29.22
CA GLY A 134 -35.96 29.27 -27.82
C GLY A 134 -34.56 29.71 -27.47
N GLU A 135 -34.43 30.95 -26.98
CA GLU A 135 -33.16 31.62 -26.68
C GLU A 135 -32.17 30.76 -25.87
N PRO A 136 -30.85 30.88 -26.15
CA PRO A 136 -29.83 30.22 -25.35
C PRO A 136 -29.82 30.82 -23.94
N SER A 137 -30.14 30.01 -22.93
CA SER A 137 -30.08 30.46 -21.53
C SER A 137 -28.62 30.62 -21.09
N ASP A 138 -28.21 31.85 -20.78
CA ASP A 138 -26.89 32.28 -20.27
C ASP A 138 -26.52 31.75 -18.86
N ALA A 139 -26.94 30.53 -18.49
CA ALA A 139 -26.88 30.04 -17.11
C ALA A 139 -25.75 29.02 -16.81
N VAL A 140 -24.69 28.94 -17.63
CA VAL A 140 -23.54 28.03 -17.37
C VAL A 140 -22.18 28.72 -17.53
N GLU A 141 -22.11 30.02 -17.25
CA GLU A 141 -20.83 30.74 -17.11
C GLU A 141 -20.62 31.19 -15.66
N SER A 142 -20.18 30.28 -14.80
CA SER A 142 -19.25 30.64 -13.74
C SER A 142 -18.59 29.40 -13.16
N ALA A 143 -17.25 29.45 -13.11
CA ALA A 143 -16.35 28.46 -12.52
C ALA A 143 -15.97 27.24 -13.39
N VAL A 144 -15.24 27.47 -14.49
CA VAL A 144 -14.23 26.50 -14.93
C VAL A 144 -12.94 27.22 -15.32
N ASP A 145 -12.03 27.18 -14.35
CA ASP A 145 -10.57 27.30 -14.39
C ASP A 145 -9.89 27.43 -15.77
N GLU A 146 -9.01 28.44 -15.87
CA GLU A 146 -8.36 28.98 -17.08
C GLU A 146 -7.29 28.10 -17.75
N THR A 147 -7.32 26.77 -17.62
CA THR A 147 -6.31 25.89 -18.25
C THR A 147 -6.84 24.63 -18.92
N SER A 148 -8.13 24.59 -19.26
CA SER A 148 -8.67 23.52 -20.11
C SER A 148 -8.68 23.97 -21.57
N LYS A 149 -7.71 23.46 -22.34
CA LYS A 149 -7.71 23.46 -23.82
C LYS A 149 -9.13 23.26 -24.34
N ARG A 150 -9.65 24.22 -25.11
CA ARG A 150 -11.03 24.19 -25.59
C ARG A 150 -11.23 22.97 -26.48
N VAL A 151 -12.02 22.02 -26.00
CA VAL A 151 -12.53 20.91 -26.81
C VAL A 151 -13.73 21.44 -27.57
N GLU A 152 -13.66 21.40 -28.89
CA GLU A 152 -14.73 21.87 -29.78
C GLU A 152 -15.16 20.72 -30.69
N VAL A 153 -16.44 20.38 -30.71
CA VAL A 153 -16.99 19.42 -31.66
C VAL A 153 -17.56 20.21 -32.83
N VAL A 154 -17.08 19.93 -34.04
CA VAL A 154 -17.47 20.65 -35.25
C VAL A 154 -18.00 19.66 -36.28
N TYR A 155 -19.11 20.00 -36.90
CA TYR A 155 -19.59 19.31 -38.10
C TYR A 155 -18.62 19.59 -39.26
N ILE A 156 -18.03 18.53 -39.81
CA ILE A 156 -17.02 18.66 -40.88
C ILE A 156 -17.55 18.29 -42.27
N GLY A 157 -18.71 17.61 -42.35
CA GLY A 157 -19.35 17.30 -43.62
C GLY A 157 -20.24 16.07 -43.56
N GLU A 158 -20.63 15.57 -44.71
CA GLU A 158 -21.48 14.40 -44.90
C GLU A 158 -20.85 13.48 -45.94
N VAL A 159 -20.95 12.17 -45.70
CA VAL A 159 -20.48 11.15 -46.65
C VAL A 159 -21.67 10.41 -47.22
N GLY A 160 -21.82 10.46 -48.55
CA GLY A 160 -22.79 9.66 -49.29
C GLY A 160 -22.28 8.23 -49.49
N VAL A 161 -23.09 7.26 -49.08
CA VAL A 161 -22.80 5.82 -49.14
C VAL A 161 -23.80 5.16 -50.08
N ASP A 162 -23.29 4.41 -51.06
CA ASP A 162 -24.07 3.69 -52.08
C ASP A 162 -23.80 2.17 -52.06
N SER A 163 -22.90 1.72 -51.17
CA SER A 163 -22.50 0.32 -51.03
C SER A 163 -22.80 -0.26 -49.65
N GLY A 164 -23.44 0.52 -48.78
CA GLY A 164 -23.61 0.26 -47.35
C GLY A 164 -22.29 0.13 -46.56
N GLN A 165 -21.19 0.64 -47.10
CA GLN A 165 -19.84 0.43 -46.57
C GLN A 165 -19.05 1.74 -46.59
N LEU A 166 -18.24 1.94 -45.56
CA LEU A 166 -17.31 3.06 -45.46
C LEU A 166 -15.88 2.56 -45.26
N MET A 167 -14.92 3.32 -45.79
CA MET A 167 -13.50 3.04 -45.65
C MET A 167 -12.75 4.29 -45.18
N VAL A 168 -11.94 4.14 -44.14
CA VAL A 168 -10.97 5.14 -43.71
C VAL A 168 -9.59 4.70 -44.20
N THR A 169 -8.95 5.54 -45.01
CA THR A 169 -7.65 5.26 -45.61
C THR A 169 -6.89 6.58 -45.84
N ASP A 170 -5.57 6.51 -45.91
CA ASP A 170 -4.76 7.64 -46.35
C ASP A 170 -4.93 7.82 -47.86
N PRO A 171 -5.27 9.03 -48.34
CA PRO A 171 -5.37 9.32 -49.78
C PRO A 171 -4.12 8.92 -50.57
N CYS A 172 -2.92 8.95 -49.98
CA CYS A 172 -1.67 8.58 -50.65
C CYS A 172 -1.64 7.10 -51.08
N TYR A 173 -2.37 6.23 -50.39
CA TYR A 173 -2.38 4.79 -50.69
C TYR A 173 -3.32 4.43 -51.84
N ILE A 174 -4.30 5.29 -52.15
CA ILE A 174 -5.30 5.02 -53.20
C ILE A 174 -4.63 4.83 -54.57
N ASP A 175 -3.62 5.64 -54.89
CA ASP A 175 -2.93 5.54 -56.19
C ASP A 175 -1.79 4.50 -56.19
N GLN A 176 -1.19 4.23 -55.03
CA GLN A 176 0.04 3.44 -54.92
C GLN A 176 -0.22 1.96 -54.62
N GLU A 177 -1.17 1.68 -53.72
CA GLU A 177 -1.35 0.37 -53.09
C GLU A 177 -2.67 -0.29 -53.51
N TRP A 178 -3.60 0.45 -54.12
CA TRP A 178 -4.93 -0.06 -54.47
C TRP A 178 -4.87 -1.15 -55.53
N LYS A 179 -5.25 -2.37 -55.15
CA LYS A 179 -5.28 -3.53 -56.05
C LYS A 179 -6.58 -3.54 -56.85
N ARG A 180 -6.44 -3.48 -58.18
CA ARG A 180 -7.55 -3.70 -59.12
C ARG A 180 -7.75 -5.19 -59.36
N GLU A 181 -8.52 -5.81 -58.47
CA GLU A 181 -8.93 -7.21 -58.62
C GLU A 181 -10.42 -7.31 -58.99
N PRO A 182 -10.81 -8.33 -59.78
CA PRO A 182 -12.22 -8.55 -60.08
C PRO A 182 -12.99 -8.86 -58.80
N PHE A 183 -14.16 -8.24 -58.67
CA PHE A 183 -15.07 -8.51 -57.56
C PHE A 183 -15.46 -10.00 -57.57
N SER A 184 -15.21 -10.68 -56.46
CA SER A 184 -15.55 -12.09 -56.28
C SER A 184 -16.08 -12.29 -54.88
N VAL A 185 -17.37 -12.61 -54.78
CA VAL A 185 -18.01 -12.88 -53.50
C VAL A 185 -17.56 -14.26 -53.04
N ALA A 186 -16.49 -14.34 -52.26
CA ALA A 186 -16.14 -15.56 -51.53
C ALA A 186 -17.14 -15.70 -50.37
N ARG A 187 -18.31 -16.29 -50.66
CA ARG A 187 -19.44 -16.35 -49.72
C ARG A 187 -19.18 -17.15 -48.44
N ASP A 188 -18.14 -17.98 -48.40
CA ASP A 188 -18.02 -19.03 -47.39
C ASP A 188 -16.59 -19.19 -46.82
N GLN A 189 -15.83 -18.10 -46.63
CA GLN A 189 -14.60 -18.18 -45.85
C GLN A 189 -14.85 -17.57 -44.46
N GLU A 190 -14.83 -18.44 -43.46
CA GLU A 190 -14.80 -18.09 -42.04
C GLU A 190 -13.44 -17.44 -41.75
N HIS A 191 -13.39 -16.12 -41.92
CA HIS A 191 -12.19 -15.33 -41.68
C HIS A 191 -12.01 -15.17 -40.16
N SER A 192 -10.80 -15.43 -39.67
CA SER A 192 -10.45 -15.16 -38.27
C SER A 192 -10.62 -13.68 -37.95
N VAL A 193 -10.85 -13.36 -36.67
CA VAL A 193 -11.03 -11.98 -36.17
C VAL A 193 -9.85 -11.07 -36.56
N ASP A 194 -8.66 -11.64 -36.80
CA ASP A 194 -7.43 -10.94 -37.19
C ASP A 194 -7.12 -11.01 -38.71
N ALA A 195 -8.10 -11.36 -39.55
CA ALA A 195 -7.88 -11.47 -40.97
C ALA A 195 -7.58 -10.09 -41.59
N ILE A 196 -6.42 -9.98 -42.23
CA ILE A 196 -6.02 -8.81 -43.01
C ILE A 196 -6.53 -8.99 -44.44
N PHE A 197 -7.42 -8.11 -44.87
CA PHE A 197 -7.99 -8.14 -46.21
C PHE A 197 -7.09 -7.35 -47.18
N PRO A 198 -7.06 -7.70 -48.48
CA PRO A 198 -6.30 -6.92 -49.45
C PRO A 198 -6.87 -5.50 -49.57
N TYR A 199 -6.01 -4.49 -49.73
CA TYR A 199 -6.43 -3.12 -50.02
C TYR A 199 -6.97 -3.00 -51.46
N SER A 200 -8.25 -3.36 -51.61
CA SER A 200 -9.00 -3.40 -52.85
C SER A 200 -10.49 -3.25 -52.56
N TYR A 201 -11.29 -3.05 -53.61
CA TYR A 201 -12.75 -3.04 -53.48
C TYR A 201 -13.28 -4.38 -52.94
N ASN A 202 -12.77 -5.48 -53.47
CA ASN A 202 -13.19 -6.82 -53.07
C ASN A 202 -12.79 -7.12 -51.62
N GLY A 203 -11.60 -6.70 -51.19
CA GLY A 203 -11.14 -6.82 -49.82
C GLY A 203 -11.98 -5.99 -48.85
N ALA A 204 -12.36 -4.75 -49.22
CA ALA A 204 -13.29 -3.94 -48.44
C ALA A 204 -14.66 -4.61 -48.30
N CYS A 205 -15.22 -5.17 -49.38
CA CYS A 205 -16.46 -5.94 -49.31
C CYS A 205 -16.34 -7.17 -48.43
N ASN A 206 -15.26 -7.95 -48.53
CA ASN A 206 -15.06 -9.12 -47.66
C ASN A 206 -14.87 -8.72 -46.18
N ALA A 207 -14.22 -7.59 -45.91
CA ALA A 207 -14.04 -7.06 -44.56
C ALA A 207 -15.38 -6.62 -43.93
N THR A 208 -16.30 -6.07 -44.71
CA THR A 208 -17.59 -5.56 -44.18
C THR A 208 -18.72 -6.58 -44.23
N LEU A 209 -18.64 -7.54 -45.15
CA LEU A 209 -19.60 -8.64 -45.28
C LEU A 209 -19.23 -9.86 -44.43
N ASN A 210 -18.09 -9.81 -43.73
CA ASN A 210 -17.83 -10.76 -42.66
C ASN A 210 -18.92 -10.64 -41.58
N GLY A 211 -19.16 -11.70 -40.81
CA GLY A 211 -20.19 -11.69 -39.76
C GLY A 211 -19.97 -10.62 -38.68
N VAL A 212 -18.79 -9.99 -38.63
CA VAL A 212 -18.40 -8.94 -37.67
C VAL A 212 -18.68 -7.52 -38.19
N GLY A 213 -18.91 -7.33 -39.49
CA GLY A 213 -19.24 -6.06 -40.11
C GLY A 213 -18.08 -5.07 -40.28
N HIS A 214 -16.84 -5.48 -40.05
CA HIS A 214 -15.65 -4.61 -40.17
C HIS A 214 -14.35 -5.40 -40.34
N GLY A 215 -13.30 -4.74 -40.83
CA GLY A 215 -11.97 -5.34 -40.95
C GLY A 215 -10.88 -4.36 -41.38
N GLN A 216 -9.63 -4.79 -41.20
CA GLN A 216 -8.45 -4.03 -41.61
C GLN A 216 -7.99 -4.43 -43.02
N LEU A 217 -7.57 -3.44 -43.79
CA LEU A 217 -6.98 -3.61 -45.12
C LEU A 217 -5.46 -3.50 -45.02
N GLY A 218 -4.77 -4.44 -45.67
CA GLY A 218 -3.31 -4.54 -45.68
C GLY A 218 -2.69 -3.97 -46.95
N TYR A 219 -1.47 -3.47 -46.80
CA TYR A 219 -0.61 -3.02 -47.90
C TYR A 219 -0.30 -4.15 -48.89
N ALA A 220 0.27 -3.82 -50.06
CA ALA A 220 0.66 -4.83 -51.04
C ALA A 220 1.60 -5.91 -50.47
N MET A 221 2.43 -5.53 -49.50
CA MET A 221 3.37 -6.41 -48.78
C MET A 221 2.71 -7.25 -47.66
N GLY A 222 1.41 -7.13 -47.42
CA GLY A 222 0.62 -8.02 -46.55
C GLY A 222 0.56 -7.65 -45.07
N HIS A 223 1.10 -6.50 -44.65
CA HIS A 223 0.93 -5.99 -43.29
C HIS A 223 -0.27 -5.04 -43.18
N ALA A 224 -0.87 -4.95 -42.00
CA ALA A 224 -2.04 -4.12 -41.74
C ALA A 224 -1.71 -2.61 -41.78
N GLY A 225 -2.73 -1.79 -42.07
CA GLY A 225 -2.65 -0.34 -41.93
C GLY A 225 -2.89 0.47 -43.21
N ALA A 226 -3.21 -0.17 -44.34
CA ALA A 226 -3.58 0.55 -45.56
C ALA A 226 -4.96 1.21 -45.45
N GLY A 227 -5.87 0.62 -44.68
CA GLY A 227 -7.15 1.22 -44.36
C GLY A 227 -7.99 0.36 -43.42
N VAL A 228 -9.15 0.86 -43.04
CA VAL A 228 -10.16 0.14 -42.25
C VAL A 228 -11.50 0.31 -42.94
N ALA A 229 -12.20 -0.79 -43.18
CA ALA A 229 -13.53 -0.79 -43.76
C ALA A 229 -14.56 -1.29 -42.75
N PHE A 230 -15.74 -0.69 -42.74
CA PHE A 230 -16.84 -1.07 -41.85
C PHE A 230 -18.19 -0.87 -42.54
N ARG A 231 -19.18 -1.68 -42.13
CA ARG A 231 -20.56 -1.60 -42.62
C ARG A 231 -21.30 -0.49 -41.89
N THR A 232 -22.08 0.29 -42.62
CA THR A 232 -23.03 1.25 -42.04
C THR A 232 -24.22 0.52 -41.41
N ALA A 233 -24.93 1.13 -40.45
CA ALA A 233 -26.03 0.45 -39.76
C ALA A 233 -27.22 0.17 -40.69
N TRP A 234 -27.62 1.16 -41.50
CA TRP A 234 -28.81 1.07 -42.37
C TRP A 234 -28.51 0.92 -43.87
N GLY A 235 -27.24 0.82 -44.24
CA GLY A 235 -26.83 0.67 -45.64
C GLY A 235 -26.64 2.02 -46.31
N ASP A 236 -27.28 2.20 -47.47
CA ASP A 236 -27.07 3.37 -48.31
C ASP A 236 -27.72 4.63 -47.71
N GLY A 237 -27.10 5.78 -47.92
CA GLY A 237 -27.56 7.04 -47.36
C GLY A 237 -26.46 8.09 -47.17
N GLY A 238 -26.86 9.23 -46.64
CA GLY A 238 -25.96 10.31 -46.25
C GLY A 238 -25.71 10.28 -44.75
N TYR A 239 -24.44 10.17 -44.35
CA TYR A 239 -24.06 10.07 -42.94
C TYR A 239 -23.24 11.29 -42.51
N PRO A 240 -23.65 12.02 -41.46
CA PRO A 240 -22.94 13.19 -40.99
C PRO A 240 -21.65 12.80 -40.28
N VAL A 241 -20.60 13.59 -40.53
CA VAL A 241 -19.26 13.42 -39.96
C VAL A 241 -18.94 14.60 -39.06
N TYR A 242 -18.57 14.29 -37.82
CA TYR A 242 -18.15 15.26 -36.83
C TYR A 242 -16.68 15.05 -36.48
N ALA A 243 -16.00 16.15 -36.13
CA ALA A 243 -14.64 16.12 -35.66
C ALA A 243 -14.52 16.81 -34.29
N GLU A 244 -13.80 16.17 -33.40
CA GLU A 244 -13.35 16.76 -32.15
C GLU A 244 -12.05 17.50 -32.39
N LYS A 245 -12.03 18.80 -32.10
CA LYS A 245 -10.84 19.64 -32.15
C LYS A 245 -10.31 19.90 -30.74
N HIS A 246 -9.00 19.77 -30.58
CA HIS A 246 -8.26 20.26 -29.42
C HIS A 246 -7.20 21.23 -29.92
N ASP A 247 -7.20 22.46 -29.38
CA ASP A 247 -6.27 23.53 -29.82
C ASP A 247 -6.29 23.74 -31.35
N GLY A 248 -7.48 23.63 -31.97
CA GLY A 248 -7.68 23.78 -33.41
C GLY A 248 -7.25 22.57 -34.25
N ARG A 249 -6.72 21.50 -33.65
CA ARG A 249 -6.34 20.26 -34.35
C ARG A 249 -7.38 19.18 -34.16
N ILE A 250 -7.73 18.49 -35.24
CA ILE A 250 -8.63 17.32 -35.17
C ILE A 250 -7.91 16.20 -34.42
N VAL A 251 -8.51 15.73 -33.32
CA VAL A 251 -8.00 14.62 -32.51
C VAL A 251 -8.85 13.36 -32.65
N ARG A 252 -10.10 13.52 -33.08
CA ARG A 252 -11.04 12.42 -33.27
C ARG A 252 -12.03 12.79 -34.35
N VAL A 253 -12.38 11.79 -35.17
CA VAL A 253 -13.43 11.89 -36.17
C VAL A 253 -14.41 10.75 -35.89
N TYR A 254 -15.69 11.05 -35.95
CA TYR A 254 -16.76 10.08 -35.80
C TYR A 254 -17.78 10.30 -36.92
N VAL A 255 -18.19 9.19 -37.53
CA VAL A 255 -19.26 9.14 -38.53
C VAL A 255 -20.48 8.59 -37.80
N ASN A 256 -21.57 9.35 -37.78
CA ASN A 256 -22.81 8.86 -37.19
C ASN A 256 -23.54 8.02 -38.24
N VAL A 257 -23.43 6.69 -38.11
CA VAL A 257 -24.02 5.73 -39.07
C VAL A 257 -25.39 5.21 -38.66
N GLY A 258 -25.96 5.75 -37.57
CA GLY A 258 -27.28 5.39 -37.06
C GLY A 258 -27.31 4.72 -35.71
#